data_AF-A0A920PFU7-F1
#
_entry.id   AF-A0A920PFU7-F1
#
_cell.length_a   1.000
_cell.length_b   1.000
_cell.length_c   1.000
_cell.angle_alpha   90.00
_cell.angle_beta   90.00
_cell.angle_gamma   90.00
#
_symmetry.space_group_name_H-M   'P 1'
#
loop_
_entity.id
_entity.type
_entity.pdbx_description
1 polymer ?
#
loop_
_entity_poly.entity_id
_entity_poly.type
_entity_poly.pdbx_seq_one_letter_code
_entity_poly.pdbx_strand_id
1 'polypeptide(L)'
;MSGATVDNESSVPKLGDVEDISLLIRNLNKPTICKIQGNVFAGALMMITNSTHAIAADHAVFAAPEIKRGIWPFMVMGGLFRVMPKRQGLDFIMRGESIDPGKLLSNTVLLMGPYVIG
;
A
#
# COMPACT_ATOMS: atom_id res chain seq x y z
N MET A 1 21.31 -22.22 29.50
CA MET A 1 21.02 -20.77 29.59
C MET A 1 19.59 -20.56 29.13
N SER A 2 18.64 -20.61 30.06
CA SER A 2 17.21 -20.37 29.79
C SER A 2 16.99 -18.87 29.64
N GLY A 3 16.55 -18.41 28.47
CA GLY A 3 16.23 -17.01 28.22
C GLY A 3 14.92 -16.66 28.91
N ALA A 4 14.99 -16.18 30.15
CA ALA A 4 13.85 -15.54 30.79
C ALA A 4 13.54 -14.24 30.03
N THR A 5 12.30 -14.10 29.56
CA THR A 5 11.81 -12.86 28.97
C THR A 5 11.80 -11.78 30.03
N VAL A 6 12.59 -10.73 29.83
CA VAL A 6 12.61 -9.56 30.70
C VAL A 6 11.41 -8.70 30.31
N ASP A 7 10.44 -8.56 31.20
CA ASP A 7 9.30 -7.68 31.00
C ASP A 7 9.79 -6.24 30.87
N ASN A 8 9.56 -5.63 29.72
CA ASN A 8 10.01 -4.28 29.39
C ASN A 8 8.82 -3.31 29.53
N GLU A 9 8.76 -2.59 30.64
CA GLU A 9 7.73 -1.58 30.90
C GLU A 9 8.01 -0.31 30.07
N SER A 10 7.51 -0.31 28.82
CA SER A 10 7.61 0.83 27.93
C SER A 10 6.78 2.01 28.46
N SER A 11 7.42 3.17 28.59
CA SER A 11 6.77 4.45 28.88
C SER A 11 5.98 5.01 27.69
N VAL A 12 6.09 4.38 26.52
CA VAL A 12 5.28 4.71 25.34
C VAL A 12 3.85 4.27 25.61
N PRO A 13 2.86 5.19 25.60
CA PRO A 13 1.46 4.84 25.78
C PRO A 13 1.07 3.76 24.77
N LYS A 14 0.45 2.68 25.27
CA LYS A 14 -0.14 1.67 24.39
C LYS A 14 -1.20 2.39 23.56
N LEU A 15 -0.99 2.45 22.24
CA LEU A 15 -2.09 2.73 21.33
C LEU A 15 -3.19 1.72 21.68
N GLY A 16 -4.42 2.19 21.95
CA GLY A 16 -5.55 1.30 22.23
C GLY A 16 -5.86 0.36 21.05
N ASP A 17 -7.07 -0.16 20.97
CA ASP A 17 -7.53 -0.87 19.76
C ASP A 17 -7.68 0.13 18.60
N VAL A 18 -6.56 0.54 18.02
CA VAL A 18 -6.54 1.32 16.78
C VAL A 18 -6.65 0.30 15.67
N GLU A 19 -7.89 -0.02 15.32
CA GLU A 19 -8.16 -0.80 14.12
C GLU A 19 -7.58 -0.04 12.92
N ASP A 20 -6.57 -0.62 12.29
CA ASP A 20 -5.95 -0.04 11.11
C ASP A 20 -7.03 0.11 10.03
N ILE A 21 -7.34 1.36 9.65
CA ILE A 21 -8.35 1.70 8.64
C ILE A 21 -8.12 0.91 7.36
N SER A 22 -6.85 0.64 7.01
CA SER A 22 -6.48 -0.15 5.84
C SER A 22 -6.92 -1.61 5.97
N LEU A 23 -6.83 -2.19 7.16
CA LEU A 23 -7.33 -3.54 7.46
C LEU A 23 -8.86 -3.58 7.50
N LEU A 24 -9.51 -2.52 8.01
CA LEU A 24 -10.97 -2.40 7.97
C LEU A 24 -11.48 -2.39 6.52
N ILE A 25 -10.85 -1.62 5.63
CA ILE A 25 -11.19 -1.57 4.20
C ILE A 25 -11.08 -2.96 3.57
N ARG A 26 -10.05 -3.73 3.95
CA ARG A 26 -9.82 -5.08 3.44
C ARG A 26 -10.82 -6.10 3.95
N ASN A 27 -11.28 -5.97 5.20
CA ASN A 27 -12.21 -6.89 5.83
C ASN A 27 -13.68 -6.54 5.57
N LEU A 28 -13.95 -5.55 4.72
CA LEU A 28 -15.30 -5.25 4.27
C LEU A 28 -15.87 -6.40 3.43
N ASN A 29 -17.07 -6.84 3.77
CA ASN A 29 -17.84 -7.82 2.98
C ASN A 29 -18.50 -7.20 1.74
N LYS A 30 -18.05 -6.02 1.31
CA LYS A 30 -18.58 -5.26 0.17
C LYS A 30 -17.42 -4.82 -0.71
N PRO A 31 -17.60 -4.73 -2.04
CA PRO A 31 -16.57 -4.22 -2.93
C PRO A 31 -16.24 -2.75 -2.60
N THR A 32 -14.95 -2.41 -2.62
CA THR A 32 -14.43 -1.07 -2.35
C THR A 32 -13.71 -0.54 -3.59
N ILE A 33 -14.17 0.61 -4.09
CA ILE A 33 -13.59 1.26 -5.27
C ILE A 33 -12.84 2.51 -4.81
N CYS A 34 -11.54 2.55 -5.08
CA CYS A 34 -10.69 3.70 -4.78
C CYS A 34 -10.52 4.58 -6.03
N LYS A 35 -10.95 5.84 -5.97
CA LYS A 35 -10.75 6.83 -7.04
C LYS A 35 -9.56 7.72 -6.69
N ILE A 36 -8.50 7.64 -7.49
CA ILE A 36 -7.22 8.30 -7.25
C ILE A 36 -7.11 9.50 -8.17
N GLN A 37 -7.13 10.70 -7.57
CA GLN A 37 -7.09 11.98 -8.28
C GLN A 37 -5.74 12.68 -8.19
N GLY A 38 -4.74 12.06 -7.58
CA GLY A 38 -3.47 12.69 -7.33
C GLY A 38 -2.41 11.69 -6.89
N ASN A 39 -1.29 12.22 -6.42
CA ASN A 39 -0.13 11.41 -6.13
C ASN A 39 -0.34 10.50 -4.91
N VAL A 40 0.17 9.29 -5.02
CA VAL A 40 0.03 8.21 -4.05
C VAL A 40 1.40 7.82 -3.54
N PHE A 41 1.63 8.09 -2.26
CA PHE A 41 2.89 7.79 -1.59
C PHE A 41 2.66 7.07 -0.27
N ALA A 42 3.57 6.17 0.08
CA ALA A 42 3.64 5.53 1.38
C ALA A 42 2.30 4.94 1.87
N GLY A 43 1.72 5.46 2.95
CA GLY A 43 0.46 4.98 3.50
C GLY A 43 -0.72 5.00 2.51
N ALA A 44 -0.71 5.90 1.52
CA ALA A 44 -1.73 5.90 0.48
C ALA A 44 -1.66 4.63 -0.40
N LEU A 45 -0.45 4.11 -0.67
CA LEU A 45 -0.28 2.83 -1.36
C LEU A 45 -0.93 1.70 -0.54
N MET A 46 -0.77 1.72 0.77
CA MET A 46 -1.38 0.73 1.66
C MET A 46 -2.91 0.72 1.53
N MET A 47 -3.56 1.88 1.58
CA MET A 47 -5.02 1.99 1.43
C MET A 47 -5.51 1.48 0.08
N ILE A 48 -4.80 1.82 -1.00
CA ILE A 48 -5.16 1.39 -2.36
C ILE A 48 -4.98 -0.11 -2.54
N THR A 49 -3.89 -0.68 -2.02
CA THR A 49 -3.60 -2.12 -2.12
C THR A 49 -4.58 -3.00 -1.34
N ASN A 50 -5.34 -2.41 -0.39
CA ASN A 50 -6.38 -3.09 0.37
C ASN A 50 -7.80 -2.87 -0.21
N SER A 51 -7.95 -2.03 -1.24
CA SER A 51 -9.21 -1.85 -1.97
C SER A 51 -9.43 -2.97 -2.98
N THR A 52 -10.68 -3.30 -3.31
CA THR A 52 -10.94 -4.33 -4.32
C THR A 52 -10.66 -3.84 -5.74
N HIS A 53 -10.94 -2.56 -6.01
CA HIS A 53 -10.65 -1.91 -7.29
C HIS A 53 -10.04 -0.54 -7.05
N ALA A 54 -9.16 -0.10 -7.95
CA ALA A 54 -8.64 1.25 -7.95
C ALA A 54 -8.62 1.84 -9.37
N ILE A 55 -9.01 3.10 -9.48
CA ILE A 55 -9.07 3.84 -10.74
C ILE A 55 -8.25 5.09 -10.54
N ALA A 56 -7.23 5.29 -11.37
CA ALA A 56 -6.31 6.40 -11.24
C ALA A 56 -6.42 7.36 -12.41
N ALA A 57 -6.34 8.65 -12.10
CA ALA A 57 -6.17 9.67 -13.11
C ALA A 57 -4.81 9.52 -13.80
N ASP A 58 -4.73 9.83 -15.09
CA ASP A 58 -3.53 9.60 -15.92
C ASP A 58 -2.29 10.36 -15.42
N HIS A 59 -2.50 11.44 -14.65
CA HIS A 59 -1.45 12.27 -14.07
C HIS A 59 -1.05 11.86 -12.64
N ALA A 60 -1.66 10.83 -12.06
CA ALA A 60 -1.36 10.38 -10.71
C ALA A 60 0.03 9.72 -10.67
N VAL A 61 0.86 10.09 -9.71
CA VAL A 61 2.19 9.49 -9.54
C VAL A 61 2.20 8.54 -8.36
N PHE A 62 2.76 7.34 -8.54
CA PHE A 62 2.90 6.34 -7.49
C PHE A 62 4.36 6.15 -7.12
N ALA A 63 4.71 6.22 -5.84
CA ALA A 63 6.06 5.93 -5.38
C ALA A 63 6.09 5.43 -3.94
N ALA A 64 7.10 4.62 -3.61
CA ALA A 64 7.48 4.28 -2.25
C ALA A 64 8.80 5.00 -1.87
N PRO A 65 8.78 6.32 -1.59
CA PRO A 65 9.99 7.10 -1.37
C PRO A 65 10.62 6.89 0.01
N GLU A 66 10.06 6.03 0.87
CA GLU A 66 10.55 5.74 2.22
C GLU A 66 12.02 5.31 2.22
N ILE A 67 12.43 4.53 1.21
CA ILE A 67 13.80 4.04 1.07
C ILE A 67 14.80 5.20 0.94
N LYS A 68 14.40 6.31 0.31
CA LYS A 68 15.22 7.51 0.14
C LYS A 68 15.46 8.25 1.45
N ARG A 69 14.71 7.91 2.50
CA ARG A 69 14.89 8.42 3.86
C ARG A 69 15.48 7.37 4.81
N GLY A 70 15.97 6.26 4.28
CA GLY A 70 16.53 5.16 5.08
C GLY A 70 15.46 4.32 5.80
N ILE A 71 14.20 4.41 5.40
CA ILE A 71 13.08 3.69 6.02
C ILE A 71 12.61 2.59 5.08
N TRP A 72 12.48 1.38 5.60
CA TRP A 72 11.94 0.26 4.83
C TRP A 72 10.41 0.15 5.02
N PRO A 73 9.60 0.17 3.94
CA PRO A 73 8.15 0.28 4.03
C PRO A 73 7.46 -1.07 4.28
N PHE A 74 7.70 -1.67 5.45
CA PHE A 74 7.14 -2.98 5.83
C PHE A 74 5.61 -3.03 5.76
N MET A 75 4.92 -1.97 6.20
CA MET A 75 3.46 -1.94 6.20
C MET A 75 2.87 -1.96 4.78
N VAL A 76 3.49 -1.20 3.86
CA VAL A 76 3.04 -1.12 2.46
C VAL A 76 3.25 -2.46 1.74
N MET A 77 4.34 -3.18 2.04
CA MET A 77 4.64 -4.49 1.44
C MET A 77 3.53 -5.52 1.62
N GLY A 78 2.86 -5.50 2.78
CA GLY A 78 1.80 -6.45 3.11
C GLY A 78 0.61 -6.39 2.14
N GLY A 79 0.24 -5.18 1.71
CA GLY A 79 -0.76 -4.97 0.67
C GLY A 79 -0.18 -5.04 -0.74
N LEU A 80 1.00 -4.48 -0.96
CA LEU A 80 1.63 -4.39 -2.28
C LEU A 80 1.86 -5.77 -2.92
N PHE A 81 2.38 -6.74 -2.16
CA PHE A 81 2.64 -8.10 -2.68
C PHE A 81 1.38 -8.92 -2.94
N ARG A 82 0.19 -8.40 -2.59
CA ARG A 82 -1.09 -8.99 -2.97
C ARG A 82 -1.53 -8.57 -4.37
N VAL A 83 -1.20 -7.34 -4.78
CA VAL A 83 -1.64 -6.75 -6.05
C VAL A 83 -0.57 -6.78 -7.14
N MET A 84 0.68 -7.11 -6.80
CA MET A 84 1.78 -7.20 -7.75
C MET A 84 2.74 -8.36 -7.46
N PRO A 85 3.47 -8.88 -8.48
CA PRO A 85 4.49 -9.89 -8.27
C PRO A 85 5.56 -9.42 -7.28
N LYS A 86 5.92 -10.28 -6.31
CA LYS A 86 6.89 -9.97 -5.25
C LYS A 86 8.20 -9.37 -5.77
N ARG A 87 8.72 -9.87 -6.89
CA ARG A 87 9.96 -9.35 -7.51
C ARG A 87 9.80 -7.92 -8.01
N GLN A 88 8.69 -7.61 -8.67
CA GLN A 88 8.40 -6.26 -9.16
C GLN A 88 8.13 -5.31 -8.00
N GLY A 89 7.41 -5.76 -6.96
CA GLY A 89 7.16 -4.95 -5.77
C GLY A 89 8.42 -4.65 -4.96
N LEU A 90 9.33 -5.62 -4.86
CA LEU A 90 10.65 -5.39 -4.25
C LEU A 90 11.46 -4.39 -5.08
N ASP A 91 11.51 -4.54 -6.42
CA ASP A 91 12.21 -3.59 -7.30
C ASP A 91 11.64 -2.17 -7.18
N PHE A 92 10.31 -2.03 -7.15
CA PHE A 92 9.64 -0.76 -6.93
C PHE A 92 10.05 -0.09 -5.60
N ILE A 93 10.04 -0.86 -4.50
CA ILE A 93 10.44 -0.37 -3.18
C ILE A 93 11.94 -0.04 -3.14
N MET A 94 12.79 -0.89 -3.69
CA MET A 94 14.25 -0.71 -3.67
C MET A 94 14.69 0.51 -4.47
N ARG A 95 14.04 0.79 -5.60
CA ARG A 95 14.32 1.99 -6.40
C ARG A 95 13.74 3.25 -5.76
N GLY A 96 12.55 3.16 -5.15
CA GLY A 96 11.84 4.32 -4.62
C GLY A 96 11.54 5.39 -5.69
N GLU A 97 11.50 4.98 -6.96
CA GLU A 97 11.21 5.82 -8.11
C GLU A 97 9.70 5.96 -8.32
N SER A 98 9.32 7.07 -8.94
CA SER A 98 7.94 7.31 -9.37
C SER A 98 7.59 6.45 -10.57
N ILE A 99 6.41 5.84 -10.54
CA ILE A 99 5.84 5.07 -11.63
C ILE A 99 4.51 5.70 -12.05
N ASP A 100 4.29 5.77 -13.36
CA ASP A 100 3.04 6.23 -13.95
C ASP A 100 1.91 5.20 -13.73
N PRO A 101 0.64 5.61 -13.70
CA PRO A 101 -0.48 4.70 -13.44
C PRO A 101 -0.50 3.49 -14.39
N GLY A 102 -0.08 3.70 -15.65
CA GLY A 102 -0.11 2.67 -16.69
C GLY A 102 0.98 1.60 -16.57
N LYS A 103 2.08 1.93 -15.90
CA LYS A 103 3.17 0.98 -15.64
C LYS A 103 2.98 0.23 -14.32
N LEU A 104 2.14 0.75 -13.44
CA LEU A 104 2.04 0.25 -12.07
C LEU A 104 1.44 -1.16 -12.02
N LEU A 105 0.45 -1.52 -12.85
CA LEU A 105 -0.38 -2.71 -12.61
C LEU A 105 -0.84 -3.40 -13.90
N SER A 106 -0.17 -4.48 -14.32
CA SER A 106 -0.66 -5.32 -15.43
C SER A 106 -1.74 -6.32 -15.01
N ASN A 107 -1.88 -6.68 -13.73
CA ASN A 107 -2.62 -7.89 -13.32
C ASN A 107 -3.62 -7.74 -12.17
N THR A 108 -3.82 -6.59 -11.53
CA THR A 108 -4.82 -6.50 -10.42
C THR A 108 -5.56 -5.16 -10.31
N VAL A 109 -5.22 -4.15 -11.11
CA VAL A 109 -5.90 -2.85 -11.07
C VAL A 109 -6.04 -2.30 -12.48
N LEU A 110 -7.18 -2.60 -13.09
CA LEU A 110 -7.75 -1.83 -14.19
C LEU A 110 -8.58 -0.72 -13.52
N LEU A 111 -8.45 0.59 -13.81
CA LEU A 111 -8.65 1.17 -15.13
C LEU A 111 -7.97 2.54 -15.33
N MET A 112 -7.40 2.67 -16.52
CA MET A 112 -7.04 3.89 -17.24
C MET A 112 -8.28 4.56 -17.86
N GLY A 113 -8.44 5.87 -17.67
CA GLY A 113 -9.17 6.77 -18.59
C GLY A 113 -10.68 6.57 -18.83
N PRO A 114 -11.37 7.54 -19.48
CA PRO A 114 -12.83 7.76 -19.42
C PRO A 114 -13.69 6.80 -20.25
N TYR A 115 -13.17 5.65 -20.69
CA TYR A 115 -13.88 4.70 -21.55
C TYR A 115 -13.77 3.29 -20.99
N VAL A 116 -14.73 2.89 -20.15
CA VAL A 116 -15.11 1.47 -20.00
C VAL A 116 -16.61 1.36 -20.15
N ILE A 117 -16.95 0.81 -21.32
CA ILE A 117 -18.26 0.48 -21.86
C ILE A 117 -18.49 -1.01 -21.59
N GLY A 118 -19.74 -1.38 -21.29
CA GLY A 118 -20.31 -2.69 -21.66
C GLY A 118 -20.09 -3.84 -20.70
#